data_AF-A0A969Q275-F1
#
_entry.id   AF-A0A969Q275-F1
#
_cell.length_a   1.000
_cell.length_b   1.000
_cell.length_c   1.000
_cell.angle_alpha   90.00
_cell.angle_beta   90.00
_cell.angle_gamma   90.00
#
_symmetry.space_group_name_H-M   'P 1'
#
loop_
_entity.id
_entity.type
_entity.pdbx_description
1 polymer ?
#
loop_
_entity_poly.entity_id
_entity_poly.type
_entity_poly.pdbx_seq_one_letter_code
_entity_poly.pdbx_strand_id
1 'polypeptide(L)'
;MAVYATIAALNAAGVYITPAAAETLNYALNTFKLGGERTSMFMERSNANVPTYGRAKEVAVNSVFVFGVLSEQALPFPRWIRMGLWMSKARLEVGEPIGLRQSNEAREETVELYPLNPNDLPSTADLRVFDLVSMRPTSLVENATIGASSWWVGEHPNHGRFALPAGMQYRVESVKR
;
A
#
# COMPACT_ATOMS: atom_id res chain seq x y z
N MET A 1 -4.15 -13.54 -12.18
CA MET A 1 -4.49 -13.00 -13.51
C MET A 1 -5.42 -11.77 -13.44
N ALA A 2 -6.51 -11.79 -12.65
CA ALA A 2 -7.41 -10.64 -12.53
C ALA A 2 -6.79 -9.37 -11.92
N VAL A 3 -5.98 -9.49 -10.85
CA VAL A 3 -5.34 -8.33 -10.17
C VAL A 3 -4.38 -7.55 -11.10
N TYR A 4 -3.66 -8.25 -11.98
CA TYR A 4 -2.68 -7.62 -12.88
C TYR A 4 -3.34 -6.81 -14.00
N ALA A 5 -4.51 -7.25 -14.49
CA ALA A 5 -5.28 -6.50 -15.48
C ALA A 5 -5.81 -5.16 -14.90
N THR A 6 -6.13 -5.12 -13.61
CA THR A 6 -6.65 -3.91 -12.95
C THR A 6 -5.56 -2.87 -12.70
N ILE A 7 -4.35 -3.28 -12.34
CA ILE A 7 -3.24 -2.35 -12.06
C ILE A 7 -2.75 -1.67 -13.35
N ALA A 8 -2.67 -2.41 -14.46
CA ALA A 8 -2.31 -1.82 -15.76
C ALA A 8 -3.33 -0.75 -16.22
N ALA A 9 -4.61 -0.93 -15.89
CA ALA A 9 -5.64 0.06 -16.20
C ALA A 9 -5.45 1.38 -15.42
N LEU A 10 -4.92 1.33 -14.19
CA LEU A 10 -4.58 2.54 -13.43
C LEU A 10 -3.44 3.32 -14.07
N ASN A 11 -2.39 2.63 -14.51
CA ASN A 11 -1.29 3.27 -15.25
C ASN A 11 -1.80 3.95 -16.53
N ALA A 12 -2.67 3.27 -17.28
CA ALA A 12 -3.27 3.83 -18.50
C ALA A 12 -4.17 5.05 -18.23
N ALA A 13 -4.81 5.09 -17.06
CA ALA A 13 -5.61 6.22 -16.60
C ALA A 13 -4.77 7.37 -16.00
N GLY A 14 -3.44 7.22 -15.91
CA GLY A 14 -2.56 8.22 -15.28
C GLY A 14 -2.78 8.34 -13.76
N VAL A 15 -3.28 7.29 -13.12
CA VAL A 15 -3.55 7.26 -11.67
C VAL A 15 -2.51 6.41 -10.96
N TYR A 16 -1.91 6.96 -9.91
CA TYR A 16 -0.99 6.24 -9.04
C TYR A 16 -1.42 6.38 -7.58
N ILE A 17 -1.41 5.27 -6.83
CA ILE A 17 -1.75 5.23 -5.41
C ILE A 17 -0.51 4.79 -4.64
N THR A 18 -0.06 5.58 -3.68
CA THR A 18 1.08 5.22 -2.85
C THR A 18 0.73 4.04 -1.93
N PRO A 19 1.71 3.22 -1.54
CA PRO A 19 1.54 2.30 -0.42
C PRO A 19 1.01 3.02 0.83
N ALA A 20 0.15 2.34 1.58
CA ALA A 20 -0.44 2.90 2.79
C ALA A 20 0.52 2.78 3.97
N ALA A 21 0.83 3.91 4.60
CA ALA A 21 1.52 3.97 5.89
C ALA A 21 0.51 3.80 7.03
N ALA A 22 0.95 3.17 8.12
CA ALA A 22 0.13 3.10 9.32
C ALA A 22 0.36 4.35 10.18
N GLU A 23 -0.69 5.15 10.38
CA GLU A 23 -0.66 6.27 11.32
C GLU A 23 -0.92 5.77 12.74
N THR A 24 -1.85 4.83 12.89
CA THR A 24 -2.10 4.13 14.15
C THR A 24 -2.31 2.66 13.85
N LEU A 25 -1.46 1.79 14.40
CA LEU A 25 -1.53 0.36 14.19
C LEU A 25 -1.75 -0.39 15.49
N ASN A 26 -2.94 -0.94 15.64
CA ASN A 26 -3.29 -1.81 16.75
C ASN A 26 -3.33 -3.25 16.27
N TYR A 27 -2.98 -4.18 17.15
CA TYR A 27 -3.03 -5.61 16.85
C TYR A 27 -4.00 -6.33 17.78
N ALA A 28 -4.80 -7.22 17.22
CA ALA A 28 -5.62 -8.18 17.95
C ALA A 28 -5.01 -9.58 17.79
N LEU A 29 -4.88 -10.30 18.90
CA LEU A 29 -4.44 -11.69 18.89
C LEU A 29 -5.65 -12.59 19.05
N ASN A 30 -6.14 -13.12 17.93
CA ASN A 30 -7.32 -13.97 17.90
C ASN A 30 -6.89 -15.44 17.89
N THR A 31 -7.43 -16.22 18.84
CA THR A 31 -7.27 -17.67 18.84
C THR A 31 -8.45 -18.27 18.11
N PHE A 32 -8.19 -19.02 17.04
CA PHE A 32 -9.23 -19.70 16.29
C PHE A 32 -9.07 -21.21 16.41
N LYS A 33 -10.20 -21.90 16.45
CA LYS A 33 -10.29 -23.34 16.31
C LYS A 33 -11.33 -23.61 15.24
N LEU A 34 -10.95 -24.37 14.22
CA LEU A 34 -11.86 -24.86 13.22
C LEU A 34 -12.80 -25.86 13.91
N GLY A 35 -14.01 -25.41 14.22
CA GLY A 35 -15.08 -26.28 14.71
C GLY A 35 -15.79 -26.92 13.52
N GLY A 36 -15.89 -28.25 13.50
CA GLY A 36 -16.78 -28.94 12.57
C GLY A 36 -18.19 -29.02 13.15
N GLU A 37 -19.22 -28.86 12.31
CA GLU A 37 -20.64 -29.03 12.68
C GLU A 37 -21.04 -30.51 12.93
N ARG A 38 -20.07 -31.41 13.13
CA ARG A 38 -20.34 -32.84 13.28
C ARG A 38 -20.71 -33.16 14.73
N THR A 39 -21.95 -33.63 14.92
CA THR A 39 -22.55 -33.99 16.22
C THR A 39 -21.87 -35.20 16.90
N SER A 40 -21.08 -36.00 16.18
CA SER A 40 -20.36 -37.17 16.72
C SER A 40 -18.85 -37.02 16.53
N MET A 41 -18.11 -36.93 17.63
CA MET A 41 -16.65 -36.82 17.65
C MET A 41 -15.99 -38.18 17.45
N PHE A 42 -15.85 -38.63 16.20
CA PHE A 42 -14.73 -39.49 15.84
C PHE A 42 -13.61 -38.60 15.32
N MET A 43 -12.41 -38.71 15.91
CA MET A 43 -11.24 -37.94 15.47
C MET A 43 -10.78 -38.44 14.10
N GLU A 44 -11.42 -37.99 13.02
CA GLU A 44 -10.87 -38.12 11.68
C GLU A 44 -9.73 -37.11 11.50
N ARG A 45 -8.53 -37.60 11.17
CA ARG A 45 -7.44 -36.71 10.75
C ARG A 45 -7.82 -36.09 9.41
N SER A 46 -7.99 -34.76 9.40
CA SER A 46 -8.10 -34.00 8.16
C SER A 46 -6.80 -34.14 7.37
N ASN A 47 -6.88 -34.70 6.16
CA ASN A 47 -5.78 -34.71 5.18
C ASN A 47 -5.67 -33.40 4.38
N ALA A 48 -6.53 -32.41 4.67
CA ALA A 48 -6.47 -31.11 4.02
C ALA A 48 -5.48 -30.19 4.74
N ASN A 49 -4.68 -29.44 3.99
CA ASN A 49 -3.77 -28.39 4.50
C ASN A 49 -4.57 -27.15 4.93
N VAL A 50 -5.46 -27.34 5.91
CA VAL A 50 -6.31 -26.29 6.47
C VAL A 50 -5.96 -26.15 7.94
N PRO A 51 -5.60 -24.94 8.42
CA PRO A 51 -5.26 -24.75 9.82
C PRO A 51 -6.47 -25.03 10.70
N THR A 52 -6.36 -26.04 11.58
CA THR A 52 -7.43 -26.51 12.48
C THR A 52 -7.45 -25.78 13.82
N TYR A 53 -6.30 -25.28 14.28
CA TYR A 53 -6.17 -24.46 15.48
C TYR A 53 -4.96 -23.54 15.32
N GLY A 54 -5.07 -22.30 15.78
CA GLY A 54 -3.96 -21.37 15.73
C GLY A 54 -4.26 -20.03 16.38
N ARG A 55 -3.25 -19.16 16.38
CA ARG A 55 -3.40 -17.74 16.72
C ARG A 55 -3.09 -16.91 15.49
N ALA A 56 -3.95 -15.94 15.22
CA ALA A 56 -3.74 -14.95 14.18
C ALA A 56 -3.43 -13.60 14.84
N LYS A 57 -2.32 -12.97 14.42
CA LYS A 57 -2.04 -11.57 14.71
C LYS A 57 -2.68 -10.74 13.61
N GLU A 58 -3.75 -10.05 13.96
CA GLU A 58 -4.59 -9.32 13.02
C GLU A 58 -4.48 -7.81 13.29
N VAL A 59 -4.70 -7.01 12.26
CA VAL A 59 -4.89 -5.57 12.41
C VAL A 59 -6.20 -5.35 13.16
N ALA A 60 -6.14 -4.69 14.31
CA ALA A 60 -7.30 -4.44 15.15
C ALA A 60 -8.15 -3.28 14.60
N VAL A 61 -9.40 -3.24 15.05
CA VAL A 61 -10.34 -2.14 14.79
C VAL A 61 -9.73 -0.82 15.28
N ASN A 62 -10.08 0.28 14.61
CA ASN A 62 -9.54 1.63 14.82
C ASN A 62 -8.06 1.79 14.47
N SER A 63 -7.43 0.83 13.79
CA SER A 63 -6.16 1.10 13.10
C SER A 63 -6.43 2.04 11.91
N VAL A 64 -5.58 3.06 11.76
CA VAL A 64 -5.68 4.10 10.75
C VAL A 64 -4.48 4.02 9.83
N PHE A 65 -4.75 4.05 8.53
CA PHE A 65 -3.74 4.03 7.49
C PHE A 65 -3.96 5.22 6.55
N VAL A 66 -2.86 5.80 6.08
CA VAL A 66 -2.86 6.96 5.20
C VAL A 66 -2.09 6.63 3.93
N PHE A 67 -2.63 7.04 2.80
CA PHE A 67 -2.00 6.92 1.49
C PHE A 67 -2.38 8.10 0.61
N GLY A 68 -1.58 8.36 -0.42
CA GLY A 68 -1.81 9.39 -1.41
C GLY A 68 -2.37 8.80 -2.70
N VAL A 69 -3.22 9.57 -3.38
CA VAL A 69 -3.67 9.29 -4.75
C VAL A 69 -3.23 10.43 -5.65
N LEU A 70 -2.39 10.10 -6.62
CA LEU A 70 -1.91 11.00 -7.66
C LEU A 70 -2.79 10.81 -8.91
N SER A 71 -3.40 11.89 -9.37
CA SER A 71 -4.26 11.92 -10.56
C SER A 71 -4.35 13.33 -11.10
N GLU A 72 -4.43 13.49 -12.43
CA GLU A 72 -4.69 14.78 -13.07
C GLU A 72 -6.16 15.21 -12.96
N GLN A 73 -7.07 14.25 -12.73
CA GLN A 73 -8.51 14.47 -12.65
C GLN A 73 -9.03 14.13 -11.25
N ALA A 74 -10.09 14.83 -10.84
CA ALA A 74 -10.82 14.49 -9.62
C ALA A 74 -11.47 13.10 -9.76
N LEU A 75 -11.22 12.21 -8.80
CA LEU A 75 -11.73 10.85 -8.81
C LEU A 75 -12.85 10.68 -7.76
N PRO A 76 -13.93 9.95 -8.09
CA PRO A 76 -14.91 9.55 -7.09
C PRO A 76 -14.34 8.41 -6.23
N PHE A 77 -14.50 8.52 -4.91
CA PHE A 77 -14.04 7.50 -3.96
C PHE A 77 -15.21 6.83 -3.23
N PRO A 78 -15.15 5.50 -3.00
CA PRO A 78 -16.16 4.80 -2.22
C PRO A 78 -16.01 5.11 -0.73
N ARG A 79 -17.11 5.05 0.03
CA ARG A 79 -17.06 5.23 1.50
C ARG A 79 -16.37 4.07 2.23
N TRP A 80 -16.39 2.87 1.64
CA TRP A 80 -15.83 1.67 2.23
C TRP A 80 -15.01 0.90 1.20
N ILE A 81 -13.82 0.47 1.61
CA ILE A 81 -12.97 -0.41 0.83
C ILE A 81 -12.93 -1.79 1.47
N ARG A 82 -13.01 -2.83 0.64
CA ARG A 82 -12.84 -4.22 1.07
C ARG A 82 -11.35 -4.52 1.14
N MET A 83 -10.92 -4.97 2.30
CA MET A 83 -9.57 -5.43 2.55
C MET A 83 -9.53 -6.94 2.25
N GLY A 84 -8.43 -7.41 1.64
CA GLY A 84 -8.40 -8.75 1.01
C GLY A 84 -8.64 -9.92 1.97
N LEU A 85 -8.01 -9.88 3.15
CA LEU A 85 -8.06 -10.96 4.14
C LEU A 85 -9.18 -10.75 5.17
N TRP A 86 -9.68 -11.85 5.73
CA TRP A 86 -10.64 -11.87 6.84
C TRP A 86 -11.95 -11.10 6.61
N MET A 87 -12.37 -10.92 5.35
CA MET A 87 -13.57 -10.13 4.99
C MET A 87 -13.54 -8.70 5.56
N SER A 88 -12.34 -8.19 5.86
CA SER A 88 -12.19 -6.92 6.56
C SER A 88 -12.61 -5.76 5.66
N LYS A 89 -13.03 -4.67 6.30
CA LYS A 89 -13.46 -3.43 5.64
C LYS A 89 -12.80 -2.25 6.34
N ALA A 90 -12.41 -1.26 5.56
CA ALA A 90 -11.96 0.02 6.07
C ALA A 90 -12.89 1.13 5.56
N ARG A 91 -13.20 2.09 6.42
CA ARG A 91 -13.86 3.32 6.01
C ARG A 91 -12.80 4.19 5.34
N LEU A 92 -13.14 4.74 4.17
CA LEU A 92 -12.28 5.70 3.49
C LEU A 92 -12.74 7.11 3.85
N GLU A 93 -11.79 7.92 4.30
CA GLU A 93 -11.94 9.36 4.48
C GLU A 93 -10.98 10.04 3.52
N VAL A 94 -11.50 10.96 2.71
CA VAL A 94 -10.73 11.64 1.67
C VAL A 94 -10.49 13.06 2.15
N GLY A 95 -9.22 13.43 2.29
CA GLY A 95 -8.82 14.80 2.61
C GLY A 95 -9.01 15.75 1.43
N GLU A 96 -8.75 17.04 1.67
CA GLU A 96 -8.79 18.05 0.62
C GLU A 96 -7.74 17.76 -0.47
N PRO A 97 -8.07 17.95 -1.76
CA PRO A 97 -7.10 17.79 -2.84
C PRO A 97 -5.92 18.75 -2.68
N ILE A 98 -4.70 18.21 -2.76
CA ILE A 98 -3.47 18.99 -2.73
C ILE A 98 -3.03 19.27 -4.16
N GLY A 99 -2.92 20.55 -4.52
CA GLY A 99 -2.37 20.96 -5.81
C GLY A 99 -0.88 20.63 -5.90
N LEU A 100 -0.48 19.95 -6.97
CA LEU A 100 0.91 19.60 -7.23
C LEU A 100 1.44 20.37 -8.44
N ARG A 101 2.68 20.83 -8.34
CA ARG A 101 3.40 21.43 -9.47
C ARG A 101 4.53 20.51 -9.91
N GLN A 102 4.64 20.31 -11.22
CA GLN A 102 5.79 19.63 -11.79
C GLN A 102 7.00 20.55 -11.82
N SER A 103 8.13 20.07 -11.30
CA SER A 103 9.46 20.66 -11.51
C SER A 103 10.29 19.70 -12.34
N ASN A 104 10.88 20.19 -13.44
CA ASN A 104 11.74 19.41 -14.33
C ASN A 104 13.23 19.63 -14.03
N GLU A 105 13.53 19.92 -12.76
CA GLU A 105 14.90 20.12 -12.29
C GLU A 105 15.45 18.81 -11.72
N ALA A 106 16.59 18.39 -12.24
CA ALA A 106 17.33 17.26 -11.70
C ALA A 106 17.91 17.64 -10.33
N ARG A 107 17.45 16.97 -9.29
CA ARG A 107 17.85 17.22 -7.90
C ARG A 107 17.60 16.02 -7.02
N GLU A 108 18.14 16.10 -5.83
CA GLU A 108 17.91 15.16 -4.73
C GLU A 108 16.87 15.73 -3.77
N GLU A 109 15.89 14.92 -3.39
CA GLU A 109 14.91 15.25 -2.37
C GLU A 109 14.68 14.04 -1.45
N THR A 110 14.33 14.30 -0.20
CA THR A 110 13.93 13.28 0.76
C THR A 110 12.42 13.13 0.75
N VAL A 111 11.94 11.91 0.52
CA VAL A 111 10.53 11.55 0.52
C VAL A 111 10.19 10.85 1.82
N GLU A 112 9.43 11.54 2.67
CA GLU A 112 9.07 11.07 4.02
C GLU A 112 7.56 10.88 4.21
N LEU A 113 6.74 11.53 3.36
CA LEU A 113 5.30 11.59 3.55
C LEU A 113 4.60 10.23 3.36
N TYR A 114 5.05 9.44 2.38
CA TYR A 114 4.48 8.13 2.09
C TYR A 114 5.59 7.11 1.84
N PRO A 115 5.42 5.86 2.29
CA PRO A 115 6.27 4.76 1.88
C PRO A 115 6.15 4.59 0.36
N LEU A 116 7.26 4.30 -0.28
CA LEU A 116 7.33 4.05 -1.71
C LEU A 116 7.65 2.58 -1.98
N ASN A 117 7.13 2.06 -3.09
CA ASN A 117 7.59 0.81 -3.63
C ASN A 117 8.76 1.09 -4.58
N PRO A 118 9.97 0.56 -4.34
CA PRO A 118 11.13 0.82 -5.19
C PRO A 118 10.91 0.49 -6.67
N ASN A 119 10.07 -0.51 -6.95
CA ASN A 119 9.77 -0.91 -8.33
C ASN A 119 8.94 0.14 -9.07
N ASP A 120 8.21 0.98 -8.36
CA ASP A 120 7.31 1.97 -8.97
C ASP A 120 8.05 3.27 -9.34
N LEU A 121 9.33 3.38 -8.97
CA LEU A 121 10.17 4.53 -9.29
C LEU A 121 10.45 4.64 -10.80
N PRO A 122 10.52 5.87 -11.34
CA PRO A 122 10.90 6.09 -12.73
C PRO A 122 12.35 5.63 -12.97
N SER A 123 12.70 5.31 -14.22
CA SER A 123 14.08 4.89 -14.56
C SER A 123 15.11 6.01 -14.39
N THR A 124 14.65 7.25 -14.21
CA THR A 124 15.48 8.43 -13.92
C THR A 124 15.70 8.65 -12.44
N ALA A 125 15.06 7.86 -11.56
CA ALA A 125 15.24 7.93 -10.12
C ALA A 125 16.38 7.01 -9.67
N ASP A 126 17.26 7.56 -8.85
CA ASP A 126 18.36 6.90 -8.15
C ASP A 126 18.04 6.89 -6.65
N LEU A 127 17.68 5.73 -6.12
CA LEU A 127 17.34 5.54 -4.71
C LEU A 127 18.63 5.33 -3.91
N ARG A 128 18.96 6.26 -3.00
CA ARG A 128 20.27 6.28 -2.32
C ARG A 128 20.23 5.84 -0.87
N VAL A 129 19.55 6.61 -0.02
CA VAL A 129 19.43 6.37 1.42
C VAL A 129 17.96 6.15 1.72
N PHE A 130 17.64 5.11 2.48
CA PHE A 130 16.26 4.80 2.83
C PHE A 130 16.19 3.84 4.02
N ASP A 131 15.05 3.87 4.70
CA ASP A 131 14.65 2.86 5.66
C ASP A 131 13.85 1.76 4.96
N LEU A 132 14.19 0.50 5.24
CA LEU A 132 13.53 -0.65 4.61
C LEU A 132 12.39 -1.17 5.49
N VAL A 133 11.16 -1.10 4.99
CA VAL A 133 10.01 -1.78 5.57
C VAL A 133 9.90 -3.18 4.98
N SER A 134 10.42 -4.16 5.72
CA SER A 134 10.45 -5.56 5.28
C SER A 134 9.07 -6.22 5.42
N MET A 135 8.38 -6.38 4.29
CA MET A 135 7.11 -7.09 4.20
C MET A 135 7.01 -7.88 2.89
N ARG A 136 6.19 -8.94 2.88
CA ARG A 136 5.86 -9.69 1.65
C ARG A 136 4.62 -9.05 0.99
N PRO A 137 4.49 -9.07 -0.35
CA PRO A 137 5.39 -9.68 -1.33
C PRO A 137 6.59 -8.81 -1.73
N THR A 138 6.52 -7.50 -1.54
CA THR A 138 7.58 -6.54 -1.89
C THR A 138 7.88 -5.66 -0.68
N SER A 139 9.16 -5.47 -0.40
CA SER A 139 9.59 -4.52 0.63
C SER A 139 9.33 -3.09 0.17
N LEU A 140 8.93 -2.23 1.10
CA LEU A 140 8.73 -0.81 0.86
C LEU A 140 9.92 -0.02 1.41
N VAL A 141 10.06 1.23 0.98
CA VAL A 141 11.08 2.16 1.48
C VAL A 141 10.43 3.41 2.05
N GLU A 142 10.96 3.87 3.18
CA GLU A 142 10.55 5.08 3.90
C GLU A 142 11.76 6.01 4.07
N ASN A 143 11.51 7.29 4.35
CA ASN A 143 12.54 8.32 4.55
C ASN A 143 13.61 8.31 3.44
N ALA A 144 13.14 8.20 2.20
CA ALA A 144 13.97 7.86 1.07
C ALA A 144 14.57 9.12 0.42
N THR A 145 15.89 9.24 0.45
CA THR A 145 16.62 10.21 -0.36
C THR A 145 16.77 9.67 -1.78
N ILE A 146 16.15 10.37 -2.73
CA ILE A 146 16.08 9.97 -4.14
C ILE A 146 16.62 11.11 -5.00
N GLY A 147 17.52 10.81 -5.94
CA GLY A 147 17.90 11.71 -7.02
C GLY A 147 17.03 11.44 -8.24
N ALA A 148 16.29 12.43 -8.75
CA ALA A 148 15.45 12.26 -9.94
C ALA A 148 15.51 13.48 -10.85
N SER A 149 15.24 13.29 -12.14
CA SER A 149 15.22 14.34 -13.16
C SER A 149 14.01 15.28 -13.07
N SER A 150 12.94 14.83 -12.42
CA SER A 150 11.65 15.52 -12.39
C SER A 150 10.84 15.13 -11.16
N TRP A 151 10.10 16.09 -10.62
CA TRP A 151 9.43 16.00 -9.33
C TRP A 151 8.03 16.60 -9.38
N TRP A 152 7.10 15.99 -8.65
CA TRP A 152 5.87 16.62 -8.18
C TRP A 152 6.14 17.24 -6.81
N VAL A 153 5.82 18.52 -6.66
CA VAL A 153 6.01 19.26 -5.41
C VAL A 153 4.68 19.82 -4.95
N GLY A 154 4.40 19.66 -3.66
CA GLY A 154 3.18 20.15 -3.01
C GLY A 154 3.43 20.59 -1.58
N GLU A 155 2.39 21.13 -0.97
CA GLU A 155 2.36 21.50 0.45
C GLU A 155 1.20 20.76 1.12
N HIS A 156 1.52 19.90 2.07
CA HIS A 156 0.55 19.14 2.83
C HIS A 156 0.16 19.93 4.09
N PRO A 157 -1.14 20.08 4.42
CA PRO A 157 -1.59 20.88 5.57
C PRO A 157 -0.91 20.54 6.89
N ASN A 158 -0.65 19.25 7.12
CA ASN A 158 -0.06 18.75 8.37
C ASN A 158 1.45 18.43 8.30
N HIS A 159 2.03 18.35 7.10
CA HIS A 159 3.42 17.87 6.90
C HIS A 159 4.31 18.89 6.17
N GLY A 160 3.76 20.02 5.75
CA GLY A 160 4.49 21.06 5.02
C GLY A 160 4.86 20.63 3.61
N ARG A 161 5.95 21.20 3.07
CA ARG A 161 6.41 20.92 1.71
C ARG A 161 6.83 19.45 1.58
N PHE A 162 6.33 18.78 0.54
CA PHE A 162 6.77 17.44 0.17
C PHE A 162 7.03 17.34 -1.34
N ALA A 163 7.77 16.31 -1.73
CA ALA A 163 8.05 16.00 -3.12
C ALA A 163 7.87 14.51 -3.40
N LEU A 164 7.45 14.17 -4.62
CA LEU A 164 7.38 12.81 -5.14
C LEU A 164 8.07 12.77 -6.52
N PRO A 165 8.82 11.72 -6.88
CA PRO A 165 9.37 11.59 -8.23
C PRO A 165 8.25 11.64 -9.28
N ALA A 166 8.46 12.35 -10.37
CA ALA A 166 7.50 12.34 -11.48
C ALA A 166 7.67 11.06 -12.31
N GLY A 167 6.57 10.54 -12.86
CA GLY A 167 6.58 9.31 -13.67
C GLY A 167 6.54 8.02 -12.85
N MET A 168 6.08 8.09 -11.59
CA MET A 168 5.76 6.89 -10.81
C MET A 168 4.63 6.10 -11.47
N GLN A 169 4.81 4.79 -11.57
CA GLN A 169 3.85 3.89 -12.19
C GLN A 169 4.00 2.49 -11.62
N TYR A 170 2.92 1.71 -11.59
CA TYR A 170 3.03 0.35 -11.11
C TYR A 170 3.83 -0.52 -12.07
N ARG A 171 5.00 -1.01 -11.62
CA ARG A 171 5.81 -1.96 -12.39
C ARG A 171 5.73 -3.32 -11.72
N VAL A 172 4.77 -4.11 -12.16
CA VAL A 172 4.66 -5.49 -11.71
C VAL A 172 5.65 -6.32 -12.51
N GLU A 173 6.79 -6.68 -11.91
CA GLU A 173 7.59 -7.77 -12.45
C GLU A 173 6.82 -9.08 -12.30
N SER A 174 6.69 -9.83 -13.38
CA SER A 174 6.16 -11.19 -13.33
C SER A 174 7.11 -12.05 -12.50
N VAL A 175 6.80 -12.21 -11.21
CA VAL A 175 7.50 -13.16 -10.34
C VAL A 175 7.32 -14.54 -10.97
N LYS A 176 8.34 -15.05 -11.65
CA LYS A 176 8.41 -16.46 -12.04
C LYS A 176 8.38 -17.25 -10.74
N ARG A 177 7.28 -17.96 -10.51
CA ARG A 177 7.16 -18.98 -9.46
C ARG A 177 8.03 -20.17 -9.79
#